data_AF-A0A699TYM8-F1
#
_entry.id   AF-A0A699TYM8-F1
#
_cell.length_a   1.000
_cell.length_b   1.000
_cell.length_c   1.000
_cell.angle_alpha   90.00
_cell.angle_beta   90.00
_cell.angle_gamma   90.00
#
_symmetry.space_group_name_H-M   'P 1'
#
loop_
_entity.id
_entity.type
_entity.pdbx_description
1 polymer ?
#
loop_
_entity_poly.entity_id
_entity_poly.type
_entity_poly.pdbx_seq_one_letter_code
_entity_poly.pdbx_strand_id
1 'polypeptide(L)'
;GVMKDSVWLDKPDQVKEEFLNHFRDRFARPVENRVSFDMEFLNSLSRAQQEELESDVTREEIKRAVWDGGVDKSPGPDGFTFGFYSQFWDLVEKDTN
;
A
#
# COMPACT_ATOMS: atom_id res chain seq x y z
N GLY A 1 -15.05 -11.11 24.57
CA GLY A 1 -16.46 -11.37 24.30
C GLY A 1 -16.99 -10.39 23.28
N VAL A 2 -18.19 -10.63 22.78
CA VAL A 2 -18.94 -9.75 21.86
C VAL A 2 -20.35 -9.55 22.41
N MET A 3 -20.90 -8.35 22.25
CA MET A 3 -22.30 -8.08 22.60
C MET A 3 -23.20 -8.43 21.41
N LYS A 4 -24.22 -9.25 21.62
CA LYS A 4 -25.29 -9.53 20.65
C LYS A 4 -26.63 -9.50 21.35
N ASP A 5 -27.59 -8.76 20.81
CA ASP A 5 -28.97 -8.67 21.31
C ASP A 5 -29.03 -8.41 22.84
N SER A 6 -28.16 -7.51 23.32
CA SER A 6 -27.98 -7.18 24.75
C SER A 6 -27.44 -8.31 25.64
N VAL A 7 -26.94 -9.39 25.06
CA VAL A 7 -26.27 -10.50 25.75
C VAL A 7 -24.75 -10.42 25.51
N TRP A 8 -23.96 -10.55 26.57
CA TRP A 8 -22.51 -10.66 26.48
C TRP A 8 -22.11 -12.11 26.22
N LEU A 9 -21.51 -12.37 25.05
CA LEU A 9 -21.01 -13.69 24.67
C LEU A 9 -19.50 -13.72 24.90
N ASP A 10 -19.02 -14.63 25.74
CA ASP A 10 -17.60 -14.74 26.10
C ASP A 10 -16.99 -16.12 25.79
N LYS A 11 -17.80 -17.13 25.52
CA LYS A 11 -17.33 -18.45 25.10
C LYS A 11 -16.68 -18.37 23.70
N PRO A 12 -15.47 -18.94 23.50
CA PRO A 12 -14.75 -18.84 22.23
C PRO A 12 -15.55 -19.27 20.99
N ASP A 13 -16.34 -20.34 21.08
CA ASP A 13 -17.10 -20.84 19.93
C ASP A 13 -18.25 -19.90 19.57
N GLN A 14 -18.95 -19.35 20.57
CA GLN A 14 -20.01 -18.36 20.36
C GLN A 14 -19.46 -17.07 19.78
N VAL A 15 -18.31 -16.60 20.28
CA VAL A 15 -17.64 -15.41 19.73
C VAL A 15 -17.25 -15.64 18.27
N LYS A 16 -16.64 -16.78 17.94
CA LYS A 16 -16.26 -17.10 16.55
C LYS A 16 -17.48 -17.17 15.62
N GLU A 17 -18.55 -17.83 16.06
CA GLU A 17 -19.77 -17.99 15.28
C GLU A 17 -20.43 -16.63 15.01
N GLU A 18 -20.49 -15.73 16.00
CA GLU A 18 -21.05 -14.40 15.80
C GLU A 18 -20.26 -13.55 14.83
N PHE A 19 -18.92 -13.57 14.93
CA PHE A 19 -18.07 -12.88 13.97
C PHE A 19 -18.26 -13.43 12.56
N LEU A 20 -18.28 -14.76 12.41
CA LEU A 20 -18.49 -15.40 11.13
C LEU A 20 -19.81 -14.98 10.50
N ASN A 21 -20.91 -15.06 11.25
CA ASN A 21 -22.25 -14.72 10.77
C ASN A 21 -22.35 -13.23 10.42
N HIS A 22 -21.82 -12.35 11.26
CA HIS A 22 -21.81 -10.90 11.01
C HIS A 22 -21.18 -10.55 9.65
N PHE A 23 -19.99 -11.09 9.38
CA PHE A 23 -19.30 -10.79 8.13
C PHE A 23 -19.90 -11.54 6.95
N ARG A 24 -20.36 -12.79 7.13
CA ARG A 24 -21.08 -13.54 6.10
C ARG A 24 -22.28 -12.75 5.59
N ASP A 25 -23.12 -12.25 6.50
CA ASP A 25 -24.30 -11.47 6.14
C ASP A 25 -23.91 -10.14 5.50
N ARG A 26 -22.90 -9.46 6.04
CA ARG A 26 -22.38 -8.21 5.48
C ARG A 26 -21.91 -8.37 4.03
N PHE A 27 -21.20 -9.45 3.71
CA PHE A 27 -20.65 -9.70 2.39
C PHE A 27 -21.62 -10.40 1.42
N ALA A 28 -22.65 -11.07 1.94
CA ALA A 28 -23.72 -11.69 1.13
C ALA A 28 -24.81 -10.69 0.71
N ARG A 29 -24.84 -9.48 1.29
CA ARG A 29 -25.80 -8.43 0.90
C ARG A 29 -25.66 -8.12 -0.60
N PRO A 30 -26.77 -8.16 -1.37
CA PRO A 30 -26.74 -7.84 -2.80
C PRO A 30 -26.23 -6.41 -3.03
N VAL A 31 -25.61 -6.19 -4.19
CA VAL A 31 -24.89 -4.97 -4.58
C VAL A 31 -25.80 -3.73 -4.71
N GLU A 32 -27.10 -3.88 -4.46
CA GLU A 32 -28.16 -2.89 -4.69
C GLU A 32 -28.01 -1.57 -3.91
N ASN A 33 -27.11 -1.49 -2.93
CA ASN A 33 -26.82 -0.28 -2.14
C ASN A 33 -25.34 0.13 -2.10
N ARG A 34 -24.53 -0.29 -3.08
CA ARG A 34 -23.25 0.42 -3.26
C ARG A 34 -23.59 1.80 -3.79
N VAL A 35 -23.25 2.84 -3.03
CA VAL A 35 -23.22 4.20 -3.55
C VAL A 35 -22.37 4.13 -4.81
N SER A 36 -23.02 4.26 -5.97
CA SER A 36 -22.32 4.47 -7.22
C SER A 36 -21.70 5.84 -7.09
N PHE A 37 -20.43 5.86 -6.74
CA PHE A 37 -19.63 7.04 -6.97
C PHE A 37 -19.56 7.18 -8.48
N ASP A 38 -20.42 8.03 -9.03
CA ASP A 38 -20.21 8.60 -10.36
C ASP A 38 -19.02 9.57 -10.23
N MET A 39 -17.86 8.99 -9.95
CA MET A 39 -16.59 9.67 -9.97
C MET A 39 -16.25 9.79 -11.45
N GLU A 40 -16.75 10.85 -12.06
CA GLU A 40 -16.01 11.45 -13.16
C GLU A 40 -14.61 11.70 -12.62
N PHE A 41 -13.63 10.88 -13.03
CA PHE A 41 -12.22 11.08 -12.71
C PHE A 41 -11.77 12.32 -13.48
N LEU A 42 -12.19 13.51 -13.02
CA LEU A 42 -11.97 14.79 -13.67
C LEU A 42 -10.46 15.10 -13.77
N ASN A 43 -9.66 14.54 -12.85
CA ASN A 43 -8.22 14.58 -12.90
C ASN A 43 -7.70 13.40 -13.72
N SER A 44 -7.62 13.61 -15.04
CA SER A 44 -6.86 12.74 -15.93
C SER A 44 -5.46 13.30 -16.12
N LEU A 45 -4.49 12.40 -16.25
CA LEU A 45 -3.14 12.79 -16.63
C LEU A 45 -3.16 13.30 -18.07
N SER A 46 -2.39 14.36 -18.34
CA SER A 46 -2.09 14.73 -19.71
C SER A 46 -1.31 13.60 -20.38
N ARG A 47 -1.38 13.52 -21.72
CA ARG A 47 -0.60 12.55 -22.49
C ARG A 47 0.90 12.60 -22.16
N ALA A 48 1.45 13.80 -21.95
CA ALA A 48 2.84 13.98 -21.58
C ALA A 48 3.18 13.34 -20.22
N GLN A 49 2.30 13.49 -19.22
CA GLN A 49 2.47 12.85 -17.92
C GLN A 49 2.33 11.33 -18.00
N GLN A 50 1.45 10.82 -18.87
CA GLN A 50 1.36 9.38 -19.13
C GLN A 50 2.65 8.85 -19.73
N GLU A 51 3.17 9.52 -20.76
CA GLU A 51 4.44 9.17 -21.41
C GLU A 51 5.63 9.25 -20.42
N GLU A 52 5.64 10.23 -19.51
CA GLU A 52 6.66 10.34 -18.46
C GLU A 52 6.58 9.19 -17.46
N LEU A 53 5.39 8.82 -16.99
CA LEU A 53 5.20 7.71 -16.04
C LEU A 53 5.50 6.33 -16.65
N GLU A 54 5.37 6.21 -17.98
CA GLU A 54 5.70 4.99 -18.73
C GLU A 54 7.15 4.97 -19.24
N SER A 55 7.91 6.04 -19.00
CA SER A 55 9.30 6.13 -19.45
C SER A 55 10.23 5.23 -18.62
N ASP A 56 11.35 4.86 -19.23
CA ASP A 56 12.37 4.06 -18.57
C ASP A 56 12.99 4.84 -17.41
N VAL A 57 13.21 4.16 -16.28
CA VAL A 57 13.87 4.75 -15.12
C VAL A 57 15.30 5.11 -15.48
N THR A 58 15.66 6.37 -15.24
CA THR A 58 16.99 6.92 -15.51
C THR A 58 17.93 6.75 -14.32
N ARG A 59 19.23 6.73 -14.58
CA ARG A 59 20.25 6.69 -13.51
C ARG A 59 20.16 7.93 -12.62
N GLU A 60 19.82 9.08 -13.18
CA GLU A 60 19.63 10.33 -12.44
C GLU A 60 18.45 10.24 -11.47
N GLU A 61 17.36 9.57 -11.83
CA GLU A 61 16.23 9.32 -10.93
C GLU A 61 16.60 8.37 -9.80
N ILE A 62 17.33 7.29 -10.10
CA ILE A 62 17.82 6.34 -9.07
C ILE A 62 18.72 7.08 -8.09
N LYS A 63 19.66 7.89 -8.60
CA LYS A 63 20.54 8.71 -7.76
C LYS A 63 19.75 9.67 -6.90
N ARG A 64 18.77 10.38 -7.46
CA ARG A 64 17.93 11.31 -6.70
C ARG A 64 17.18 10.58 -5.57
N ALA A 65 16.59 9.43 -5.86
CA ALA A 65 15.88 8.63 -4.88
C ALA A 65 16.78 8.17 -3.71
N VAL A 66 18.05 7.82 -3.99
CA VAL A 66 19.01 7.43 -2.96
C VAL A 66 19.33 8.58 -2.00
N TRP A 67 19.45 9.82 -2.51
CA TRP A 67 19.74 10.99 -1.67
C TRP A 67 18.51 11.53 -0.94
N ASP A 68 17.36 11.52 -1.59
CA ASP A 68 16.08 11.95 -0.99
C ASP A 68 15.58 10.94 0.06
N GLY A 69 16.02 9.68 -0.04
CA GLY A 69 15.63 8.57 0.83
C GLY A 69 16.00 8.73 2.30
N GLY A 70 16.87 9.67 2.65
CA GLY A 70 17.25 9.96 4.04
C GLY A 70 18.14 8.88 4.66
N VAL A 71 19.34 9.27 5.08
CA VAL A 71 20.41 8.38 5.57
C VAL A 71 19.97 7.52 6.76
N ASP A 72 19.16 8.08 7.66
CA ASP A 72 18.75 7.48 8.94
C ASP A 72 17.40 6.74 8.89
N LYS A 73 16.87 6.48 7.69
CA LYS A 73 15.65 5.66 7.57
C LYS A 73 15.93 4.21 7.93
N SER A 74 14.86 3.52 8.33
CA SER A 74 14.93 2.08 8.64
C SER A 74 15.46 1.30 7.44
N PRO A 75 16.31 0.29 7.67
CA PRO A 75 16.86 -0.52 6.60
C PRO A 75 15.79 -1.35 5.88
N GLY A 76 16.05 -1.71 4.64
CA GLY A 76 15.24 -2.65 3.89
C GLY A 76 15.36 -4.08 4.44
N PRO A 77 14.65 -5.05 3.84
CA PRO A 77 14.80 -6.48 4.17
C PRO A 77 16.23 -7.01 3.98
N ASP A 78 17.05 -6.30 3.20
CA ASP A 78 18.47 -6.54 2.96
C ASP A 78 19.38 -6.07 4.11
N GLY A 79 18.84 -5.30 5.07
CA GLY A 79 19.58 -4.73 6.19
C GLY A 79 20.35 -3.44 5.88
N PHE A 80 20.24 -2.89 4.67
CA PHE A 80 20.94 -1.66 4.28
C PHE A 80 20.01 -0.45 4.29
N THR A 81 20.53 0.71 4.68
CA THR A 81 19.83 2.00 4.62
C THR A 81 20.23 2.78 3.37
N PHE A 82 19.52 3.85 3.04
CA PHE A 82 19.95 4.79 2.00
C PHE A 82 21.34 5.40 2.25
N GLY A 83 21.77 5.46 3.51
CA GLY A 83 23.14 5.83 3.88
C GLY A 83 24.21 4.93 3.27
N PHE A 84 23.96 3.62 3.23
CA PHE A 84 24.87 2.68 2.58
C PHE A 84 24.95 2.93 1.07
N TYR A 85 23.80 3.03 0.41
CA TYR A 85 23.73 3.21 -1.05
C TYR A 85 24.31 4.55 -1.51
N SER A 86 24.11 5.62 -0.74
CA SER A 86 24.73 6.93 -1.01
C SER A 86 26.24 6.92 -0.77
N GLN A 87 26.73 6.25 0.28
CA GLN A 87 28.15 6.15 0.58
C GLN A 87 28.92 5.33 -0.47
N PHE A 88 28.33 4.26 -0.99
CA PHE A 88 28.97 3.36 -1.96
C PHE A 88 28.43 3.56 -3.39
N TRP A 89 27.87 4.74 -3.68
CA TRP A 89 27.21 5.02 -4.96
C TRP A 89 28.11 4.72 -6.18
N ASP A 90 29.38 5.14 -6.17
CA ASP A 90 30.33 4.92 -7.28
C ASP A 90 30.59 3.43 -7.59
N LEU A 91 30.29 2.55 -6.64
CA LEU A 91 30.33 1.10 -6.84
C LEU A 91 28.98 0.60 -7.37
N VAL A 92 27.88 0.98 -6.71
CA VAL A 92 26.52 0.49 -6.98
C VAL A 92 25.98 1.01 -8.32
N GLU A 93 26.35 2.23 -8.74
CA GLU A 93 25.84 2.85 -9.96
C GLU A 93 26.23 2.11 -11.24
N LYS A 94 27.21 1.21 -11.17
CA LYS A 94 27.64 0.37 -12.29
C LYS A 94 26.67 -0.77 -12.58
N ASP A 95 25.86 -1.14 -11.59
CA ASP A 95 24.83 -2.18 -11.68
C ASP A 95 23.44 -1.55 -11.93
N THR A 96 23.35 -0.23 -11.95
CA THR A 96 22.15 0.52 -12.34
C THR A 96 22.20 0.82 -13.83
N ASN A 97 21.10 0.58 -14.54
CA ASN A 97 20.96 0.61 -16.00
C ASN A 97 21.56 1.85 -16.69
#